data_AF-A0A2N3DR22-F1
#
_entry.id   AF-A0A2N3DR22-F1
#
_cell.length_a   1.000
_cell.length_b   1.000
_cell.length_c   1.000
_cell.angle_alpha   90.00
_cell.angle_beta   90.00
_cell.angle_gamma   90.00
#
_symmetry.space_group_name_H-M   'P 1'
#
loop_
_entity.id
_entity.type
_entity.pdbx_description
1 polymer ?
#
loop_
_entity_poly.entity_id
_entity_poly.type
_entity_poly.pdbx_seq_one_letter_code
_entity_poly.pdbx_strand_id
1 'polypeptide(L)'
;MTQQHIIFLILAVLAVALLRLLGGGSGIGRLPVRPRELMTKRERIVCGFIEQAIPSARVHAQVSMGAILQPARGLDRSRATSVRNRFSSKRVDFLLEDRASGDIIAI
;
A
#
# COMPACT_ATOMS: atom_id res chain seq x y z
N MET A 1 26.01 34.10 -23.86
CA MET A 1 25.78 33.60 -22.49
C MET A 1 27.12 33.41 -21.81
N THR A 2 27.44 34.28 -20.85
CA THR A 2 28.74 34.34 -20.19
C THR A 2 28.98 33.11 -19.30
N GLN A 3 30.23 32.64 -19.22
CA GLN A 3 30.67 31.49 -18.40
C GLN A 3 30.09 31.47 -16.97
N GLN A 4 29.86 32.65 -16.39
CA GLN A 4 29.23 32.79 -15.08
C GLN A 4 27.86 32.12 -15.00
N HIS A 5 27.00 32.22 -16.02
CA HIS A 5 25.66 31.63 -15.97
C HIS A 5 25.71 30.09 -15.93
N ILE A 6 26.69 29.48 -16.60
CA ILE A 6 26.88 28.02 -16.60
C ILE A 6 27.31 27.55 -15.21
N ILE A 7 28.25 28.27 -14.58
CA ILE A 7 28.74 27.97 -13.22
C ILE A 7 27.59 28.06 -12.20
N PHE A 8 26.77 29.12 -12.27
CA PHE A 8 25.60 29.27 -11.39
C PHE A 8 24.60 28.13 -11.57
N LEU A 9 24.36 27.67 -12.79
CA LEU A 9 23.42 26.60 -13.07
C LEU A 9 23.92 25.26 -12.52
N ILE A 10 25.21 24.97 -12.66
CA ILE A 10 25.84 23.76 -12.08
C ILE A 10 25.77 23.80 -10.55
N LEU A 11 26.07 24.93 -9.93
CA LEU A 11 25.97 25.10 -8.47
C LEU A 11 24.54 24.94 -7.98
N ALA A 12 23.55 25.47 -8.70
CA ALA A 12 22.15 25.32 -8.34
C ALA A 12 21.70 23.85 -8.40
N VAL A 13 22.10 23.10 -9.44
CA VAL A 13 21.79 21.66 -9.56
C VAL A 13 22.46 20.86 -8.45
N LEU A 14 23.73 21.14 -8.14
CA LEU A 14 24.46 20.51 -7.05
C LEU A 14 23.83 20.80 -5.68
N ALA A 15 23.42 22.05 -5.44
CA ALA A 15 22.75 22.44 -4.20
C ALA A 15 21.41 21.72 -4.03
N VAL A 16 20.60 21.61 -5.09
CA VAL A 16 19.34 20.87 -5.07
C VAL A 16 19.57 19.37 -4.85
N ALA A 17 20.56 18.77 -5.50
CA ALA A 17 20.91 17.37 -5.30
C ALA A 17 21.36 17.10 -3.86
N LEU A 18 22.21 17.97 -3.30
CA LEU A 18 22.66 17.87 -1.91
C LEU A 18 21.49 18.03 -0.93
N LEU A 19 20.59 18.98 -1.16
CA LEU A 19 19.38 19.15 -0.34
C LEU A 19 18.46 17.92 -0.39
N ARG A 20 18.35 17.24 -1.54
CA ARG A 20 17.57 16.00 -1.67
C ARG A 20 18.23 14.82 -0.94
N LEU A 21 19.56 14.77 -0.91
CA LEU A 21 20.32 13.75 -0.16
C LEU A 21 20.25 13.98 1.36
N LEU A 22 20.31 15.25 1.79
CA LEU A 22 20.21 15.65 3.20
C LEU A 22 18.77 15.67 3.73
N GLY A 23 17.79 15.85 2.85
CA GLY A 23 16.36 15.71 3.12
C GLY A 23 16.03 14.27 3.44
N GLY A 24 16.40 13.81 4.64
CA GLY A 24 16.27 12.43 5.05
C GLY A 24 14.86 11.94 4.81
N GLY A 25 14.75 10.88 4.02
CA GLY A 25 13.49 10.40 3.47
C GLY A 25 12.40 10.29 4.54
N SER A 26 11.18 10.64 4.15
CA SER A 26 9.94 10.43 4.89
C SER A 26 9.58 8.94 5.03
N GLY A 27 10.59 8.09 5.21
CA GLY A 27 10.43 6.66 5.41
C GLY A 27 9.83 6.38 6.78
N ILE A 28 9.02 5.32 6.83
CA ILE A 28 8.36 4.82 8.04
C ILE A 28 9.36 4.60 9.19
N GLY A 29 10.63 4.31 8.89
CA GLY A 29 11.69 4.10 9.88
C GLY A 29 12.01 5.28 10.79
N ARG A 30 11.53 6.49 10.48
CA ARG A 30 11.66 7.68 11.36
C ARG A 30 10.43 7.94 12.22
N LEU A 31 9.33 7.23 11.99
CA LEU A 31 8.12 7.41 12.77
C LEU A 31 8.30 6.71 14.13
N PRO A 32 7.80 7.29 15.24
CA PRO A 32 7.85 6.66 16.57
C PRO A 32 6.81 5.53 16.65
N VAL A 33 7.05 4.44 15.91
CA VAL A 33 6.16 3.29 15.81
C VAL A 33 6.84 2.03 16.35
N ARG A 34 6.03 1.08 16.81
CA ARG A 34 6.48 -0.25 17.24
C ARG A 34 5.82 -1.33 16.41
N PRO A 35 6.48 -2.47 16.18
CA PRO A 35 5.83 -3.61 15.56
C PRO A 35 4.68 -4.13 16.43
N ARG A 36 3.65 -4.66 15.79
CA ARG A 36 2.52 -5.37 16.41
C ARG A 36 2.35 -6.71 15.69
N GLU A 37 1.88 -7.72 16.41
CA GLU A 37 1.39 -8.95 15.79
C GLU A 37 0.35 -8.65 14.72
N LEU A 38 0.48 -9.31 13.56
CA LEU A 38 -0.46 -9.17 12.45
C LEU A 38 -1.88 -9.62 12.85
N MET A 39 -1.95 -10.70 13.63
CA MET A 39 -3.20 -11.34 14.05
C MET A 39 -3.12 -11.81 15.49
N THR A 40 -4.26 -11.79 16.17
CA THR A 40 -4.48 -12.45 17.45
C THR A 40 -4.40 -13.98 17.30
N LYS A 41 -4.26 -14.69 18.43
CA LYS A 41 -4.29 -16.17 18.45
C LYS A 41 -5.58 -16.73 17.86
N ARG A 42 -6.73 -16.10 18.14
CA ARG A 42 -8.05 -16.53 17.65
C ARG A 42 -8.18 -16.35 16.14
N GLU A 43 -7.79 -15.19 15.62
CA GLU A 43 -7.79 -14.93 14.16
C GLU A 43 -6.95 -15.96 13.40
N ARG A 44 -5.77 -16.32 13.93
CA ARG A 44 -4.91 -17.36 13.33
C ARG A 44 -5.57 -18.73 13.31
N ILE A 45 -6.31 -19.10 14.36
CA ILE A 45 -7.07 -20.35 14.42
C ILE A 45 -8.20 -20.33 13.38
N VAL A 46 -8.91 -19.20 13.26
CA VAL A 46 -9.99 -19.03 12.26
C VAL A 46 -9.46 -19.19 10.84
N CYS A 47 -8.28 -18.65 10.51
CA CYS A 47 -7.65 -18.92 9.21
C CYS A 47 -7.53 -20.42 8.94
N GLY A 48 -7.05 -21.18 9.93
CA GLY A 48 -6.90 -22.63 9.82
C GLY A 48 -8.24 -23.34 9.59
N PHE A 49 -9.30 -22.94 10.30
CA PHE A 49 -10.63 -23.50 10.08
C PHE A 49 -11.19 -23.20 8.68
N ILE A 50 -10.96 -21.99 8.17
CA ILE A 50 -11.40 -21.63 6.81
C ILE A 50 -10.65 -22.47 5.76
N GLU A 51 -9.33 -22.59 5.88
CA GLU A 51 -8.54 -23.39 4.93
C GLU A 51 -8.88 -24.88 4.99
N GLN A 52 -9.26 -25.39 6.17
CA GLN A 52 -9.76 -26.77 6.31
C GLN A 52 -11.15 -26.96 5.69
N ALA A 53 -12.05 -25.98 5.88
CA ALA A 53 -13.41 -26.04 5.34
C ALA A 53 -13.43 -25.86 3.82
N ILE A 54 -12.49 -25.10 3.26
CA ILE A 54 -12.41 -24.80 1.82
C ILE A 54 -10.96 -25.04 1.37
N PRO A 55 -10.56 -26.30 1.11
CA PRO A 55 -9.17 -26.63 0.76
C PRO A 55 -8.64 -25.97 -0.52
N SER A 56 -9.54 -25.63 -1.45
CA SER A 56 -9.19 -24.88 -2.67
C SER A 56 -8.88 -23.41 -2.40
N ALA A 57 -9.25 -22.87 -1.24
CA ALA A 57 -9.01 -21.47 -0.89
C ALA A 57 -7.66 -21.28 -0.18
N ARG A 58 -7.02 -20.16 -0.50
CA ARG A 58 -5.92 -19.55 0.25
C ARG A 58 -6.48 -18.39 1.05
N VAL A 59 -6.23 -18.39 2.36
CA VAL A 59 -6.66 -17.28 3.22
C VAL A 59 -5.55 -16.25 3.35
N HIS A 60 -5.89 -15.00 3.05
CA HIS A 60 -5.04 -13.84 3.30
C HIS A 60 -5.62 -13.04 4.45
N ALA A 61 -4.77 -12.70 5.42
CA ALA A 61 -5.20 -11.96 6.60
C ALA A 61 -4.90 -10.48 6.48
N GLN A 62 -5.78 -9.64 7.06
CA GLN A 62 -5.55 -8.20 7.22
C GLN A 62 -5.23 -7.53 5.87
N VAL A 63 -6.05 -7.81 4.84
CA VAL A 63 -5.83 -7.29 3.48
C VAL A 63 -6.39 -5.88 3.35
N SER A 64 -5.57 -4.96 2.84
CA SER A 64 -6.04 -3.59 2.55
C SER A 64 -7.09 -3.60 1.45
N MET A 65 -8.25 -2.98 1.68
CA MET A 65 -9.27 -2.82 0.65
C MET A 65 -8.76 -2.01 -0.54
N GLY A 66 -7.79 -1.11 -0.30
CA GLY A 66 -7.13 -0.34 -1.36
C GLY A 66 -6.29 -1.17 -2.33
N ALA A 67 -5.97 -2.42 -1.97
CA ALA A 67 -5.22 -3.36 -2.81
C ALA A 67 -6.13 -4.24 -3.69
N ILE A 68 -7.39 -4.43 -3.28
CA ILE A 68 -8.34 -5.36 -3.94
C ILE A 68 -9.54 -4.66 -4.58
N LEU A 69 -9.75 -3.37 -4.29
CA LEU A 69 -10.82 -2.58 -4.88
C LEU A 69 -10.26 -1.42 -5.70
N GLN A 70 -10.98 -1.11 -6.76
CA GLN A 70 -10.76 0.06 -7.60
C GLN A 70 -12.08 0.82 -7.79
N PRO A 71 -12.04 2.15 -7.95
CA PRO A 71 -13.22 2.90 -8.39
C PRO A 71 -13.78 2.32 -9.70
N ALA A 72 -15.10 2.40 -9.87
CA ALA A 72 -15.74 1.96 -11.10
C ALA A 72 -15.20 2.73 -12.32
N ARG A 73 -15.24 2.07 -13.49
CA ARG A 73 -14.87 2.71 -14.76
C ARG A 73 -15.84 3.85 -15.09
N GLY A 74 -15.36 4.85 -15.83
CA GLY A 74 -16.18 5.98 -16.30
C GLY A 74 -16.36 7.13 -15.30
N LEU A 75 -15.73 7.07 -14.13
CA LEU A 75 -15.71 8.20 -13.19
C LEU A 75 -14.67 9.24 -13.62
N ASP A 76 -14.99 10.52 -13.45
CA ASP A 76 -13.98 11.57 -13.53
C ASP A 76 -12.93 11.41 -12.41
N ARG A 77 -11.78 12.08 -12.58
CA ARG A 77 -10.63 11.94 -11.67
C ARG A 77 -10.96 12.33 -10.23
N SER A 78 -11.76 13.38 -10.03
CA SER A 78 -12.11 13.88 -8.69
C SER A 78 -12.98 12.84 -7.97
N ARG A 79 -14.01 12.35 -8.65
CA ARG A 79 -14.93 11.35 -8.13
C ARG A 79 -14.25 10.01 -7.90
N ALA A 80 -13.38 9.57 -8.80
CA ALA A 80 -12.57 8.36 -8.62
C ALA A 80 -11.68 8.46 -7.36
N THR A 81 -11.06 9.62 -7.15
CA THR A 81 -10.24 9.88 -5.95
C THR A 81 -11.10 9.87 -4.69
N SER A 82 -12.23 10.57 -4.69
CA SER A 82 -13.19 10.61 -3.57
C SER A 82 -13.66 9.21 -3.20
N VAL A 83 -14.02 8.38 -4.19
CA VAL A 83 -14.43 6.97 -3.98
C VAL A 83 -13.30 6.16 -3.38
N ARG A 84 -12.08 6.25 -3.92
CA ARG A 84 -10.91 5.51 -3.42
C ARG A 84 -10.62 5.83 -1.95
N ASN A 85 -10.72 7.10 -1.57
CA ASN A 85 -10.46 7.56 -0.21
C ASN A 85 -11.44 6.96 0.82
N ARG A 86 -12.62 6.48 0.39
CA ARG A 86 -13.58 5.85 1.30
C ARG A 86 -13.13 4.47 1.78
N PHE A 87 -12.26 3.78 1.05
CA PHE A 87 -11.83 2.43 1.40
C PHE A 87 -10.31 2.24 1.46
N SER A 88 -9.49 3.18 0.99
CA SER A 88 -8.04 3.02 0.89
C SER A 88 -7.34 2.68 2.20
N SER A 89 -7.88 3.15 3.33
CA SER A 89 -7.32 2.91 4.66
C SER A 89 -8.05 1.80 5.43
N LYS A 90 -9.06 1.17 4.82
CA LYS A 90 -9.83 0.08 5.41
C LYS A 90 -9.16 -1.26 5.12
N ARG A 91 -9.40 -2.22 5.99
CA ARG A 91 -8.80 -3.55 5.95
C ARG A 91 -9.87 -4.59 6.21
N VAL A 92 -9.81 -5.70 5.48
CA VAL A 92 -10.62 -6.89 5.74
C VAL A 92 -9.80 -7.87 6.56
N ASP A 93 -10.45 -8.58 7.48
CA ASP A 93 -9.76 -9.49 8.38
C ASP A 93 -9.29 -10.76 7.66
N PHE A 94 -10.13 -11.29 6.75
CA PHE A 94 -9.87 -12.49 5.96
C PHE A 94 -10.33 -12.27 4.51
N LEU A 95 -9.49 -12.65 3.56
CA LEU A 95 -9.82 -12.73 2.14
C LEU A 95 -9.53 -14.14 1.65
N LEU A 96 -10.46 -14.71 0.90
CA LEU A 96 -10.31 -16.04 0.31
C LEU A 96 -9.98 -15.89 -1.18
N GLU A 97 -8.85 -16.45 -1.57
CA GLU A 97 -8.40 -16.54 -2.96
C GLU A 97 -8.49 -18.00 -3.42
N ASP A 98 -9.02 -18.25 -4.61
CA ASP A 98 -8.94 -19.56 -5.24
C ASP A 98 -7.50 -19.89 -5.63
N ARG A 99 -6.96 -21.02 -5.15
CA ARG A 99 -5.56 -21.38 -5.37
C ARG A 99 -5.20 -21.65 -6.83
N ALA A 100 -6.16 -22.03 -7.66
CA ALA A 100 -5.90 -22.42 -9.04
C ALA A 100 -5.91 -21.20 -9.98
N SER A 101 -6.89 -20.31 -9.81
CA SER A 101 -7.11 -19.14 -10.66
C SER A 101 -6.50 -17.84 -10.11
N GLY A 102 -6.35 -17.73 -8.79
CA GLY A 102 -6.02 -16.48 -8.12
C GLY A 102 -7.20 -15.53 -7.94
N ASP A 103 -8.43 -15.98 -8.25
CA ASP A 103 -9.62 -15.15 -8.12
C ASP A 103 -10.04 -14.99 -6.66
N ILE A 104 -10.58 -13.81 -6.32
CA ILE A 104 -11.14 -13.56 -4.99
C ILE A 104 -12.52 -14.21 -4.91
N ILE A 105 -12.69 -15.13 -3.97
CA ILE A 105 -13.94 -15.87 -3.74
C ILE A 105 -14.81 -15.13 -2.70
N ALA A 106 -14.20 -14.60 -1.64
CA ALA A 106 -14.90 -13.94 -0.53
C ALA A 106 -14.01 -12.93 0.22
N ILE A 107 -14.66 -11.95 0.86
CA ILE A 107 -14.06 -10.91 1.72
C ILE A 107 -14.89 -10.67 2.98
#